data_AF-A0A938QZ60-F1
#
_entry.id   AF-A0A938QZ60-F1
#
_cell.length_a   1.000
_cell.length_b   1.000
_cell.length_c   1.000
_cell.angle_alpha   90.00
_cell.angle_beta   90.00
_cell.angle_gamma   90.00
#
_symmetry.space_group_name_H-M   'P 1'
#
loop_
_entity.id
_entity.type
_entity.pdbx_description
1 polymer ?
#
loop_
_entity_poly.entity_id
_entity_poly.type
_entity_poly.pdbx_seq_one_letter_code
_entity_poly.pdbx_strand_id
1 'polypeptide(L)' 'MIFPVVMPVVMVVALVVCLYFFFGRGSRPPLGQTPGPYPDNALNILKERYAKGEISKEDFDRMKQDILN' A
#
# COMPACT_ATOMS: atom_id res chain seq x y z
N MET A 1 -14.85 -30.26 -9.84
CA MET A 1 -13.45 -30.08 -9.37
C MET A 1 -13.11 -28.64 -8.99
N ILE A 2 -13.92 -27.64 -9.36
CA ILE A 2 -13.65 -26.21 -9.15
C ILE A 2 -14.03 -25.71 -7.73
N PHE A 3 -15.04 -26.35 -7.12
CA PHE A 3 -15.57 -26.02 -5.81
C PHE A 3 -14.54 -25.93 -4.65
N PRO A 4 -13.57 -26.86 -4.50
CA PRO A 4 -12.55 -26.76 -3.45
C PRO A 4 -11.52 -25.64 -3.67
N VAL A 5 -11.39 -25.12 -4.90
CA VAL A 5 -10.44 -24.05 -5.23
C VAL A 5 -11.04 -22.68 -4.96
N VAL A 6 -12.36 -22.53 -5.11
CA VAL A 6 -13.04 -21.23 -4.92
C VAL A 6 -13.04 -20.79 -3.44
N MET A 7 -13.23 -21.71 -2.49
CA MET A 7 -13.24 -21.39 -1.05
C MET A 7 -11.95 -20.72 -0.53
N PRO A 8 -10.74 -21.27 -0.78
CA PRO A 8 -9.50 -20.63 -0.34
C PRO A 8 -9.21 -19.35 -1.12
N VAL A 9 -9.57 -19.27 -2.40
CA VAL A 9 -9.37 -18.04 -3.20
C VAL A 9 -10.21 -16.90 -2.64
N VAL A 10 -11.48 -17.14 -2.31
CA VAL A 10 -12.34 -16.12 -1.68
C VAL A 10 -11.79 -15.70 -0.31
N MET A 11 -11.28 -16.65 0.48
CA MET A 11 -10.65 -16.35 1.77
C MET A 11 -9.40 -15.49 1.62
N VAL A 12 -8.53 -15.80 0.65
CA VAL A 12 -7.31 -15.02 0.37
C VAL A 12 -7.66 -13.62 -0.13
N VAL A 13 -8.64 -13.49 -1.03
CA VAL A 13 -9.11 -12.19 -1.51
C VAL A 13 -9.71 -11.37 -0.36
N ALA A 14 -10.55 -11.98 0.47
CA ALA A 14 -11.12 -11.33 1.65
C ALA A 14 -10.04 -10.88 2.64
N LEU A 15 -9.00 -11.69 2.85
CA LEU A 15 -7.87 -11.36 3.71
C LEU A 15 -7.05 -10.20 3.14
N VAL A 16 -6.77 -10.20 1.85
CA VAL A 16 -6.09 -9.10 1.16
C VAL A 16 -6.90 -7.80 1.24
N VAL A 17 -8.22 -7.87 1.01
CA VAL A 17 -9.12 -6.72 1.14
C VAL A 17 -9.18 -6.24 2.59
N CYS A 18 -9.23 -7.16 3.56
CA CYS A 18 -9.25 -6.82 4.98
C CYS A 18 -7.95 -6.14 5.41
N LEU A 19 -6.79 -6.67 5.00
CA LEU A 19 -5.48 -6.05 5.22
C LEU A 19 -5.40 -4.68 4.54
N TYR A 20 -5.88 -4.55 3.30
CA TYR A 20 -5.93 -3.29 2.58
C TYR A 20 -6.83 -2.26 3.30
N PHE A 21 -7.98 -2.68 3.81
CA PHE A 21 -8.90 -1.81 4.53
C PHE A 21 -8.37 -1.41 5.90
N PHE A 22 -7.72 -2.33 6.63
CA PHE A 22 -7.10 -2.04 7.92
C PHE A 22 -5.88 -1.13 7.78
N PHE A 23 -5.04 -1.35 6.77
CA PHE A 23 -3.90 -0.48 6.48
C PHE A 23 -4.33 0.87 5.87
N GLY A 24 -5.38 0.90 5.05
CA GLY A 24 -5.93 2.12 4.46
C GLY A 24 -6.71 3.02 5.43
N ARG A 25 -7.19 2.48 6.55
CA ARG A 25 -7.81 3.27 7.65
C ARG A 25 -6.85 3.68 8.76
N GLY A 26 -5.60 3.21 8.72
CA GLY A 26 -4.63 3.36 9.82
C GLY A 26 -3.74 4.62 9.78
N SER A 27 -3.94 5.55 8.84
CA SER A 27 -3.05 6.73 8.76
C SER A 27 -3.82 7.99 8.38
N ARG A 28 -4.63 8.47 9.33
CA ARG A 28 -4.71 9.91 9.53
C ARG A 28 -3.50 10.27 10.40
N PRO A 29 -2.39 10.80 9.85
CA PRO A 29 -1.41 11.40 10.72
C PRO A 29 -2.11 12.55 11.47
N PRO A 30 -1.90 12.67 12.79
CA PRO A 30 -2.46 13.78 13.54
C PRO A 30 -1.98 15.09 12.91
N LEU A 31 -2.95 15.97 12.73
CA LEU A 31 -2.82 17.36 12.34
C LEU A 31 -1.57 17.98 12.99
N GLY A 32 -0.59 18.38 12.18
CA GLY A 32 0.55 19.19 12.62
C GLY A 32 1.89 18.47 12.56
N GLN A 33 2.49 18.41 11.37
CA GLN A 33 3.93 18.58 11.25
C GLN A 33 4.30 19.05 9.84
N THR A 34 4.91 20.23 9.85
CA THR A 34 5.50 21.07 8.82
C THR A 34 5.94 20.38 7.53
N PRO A 35 5.81 21.03 6.36
CA PRO A 35 6.38 20.55 5.09
C PRO A 35 7.91 20.64 5.14
N GLY A 36 8.54 19.65 5.76
CA GLY A 36 9.97 19.42 5.65
C GLY A 36 10.28 18.58 4.41
N PRO A 37 11.40 18.82 3.71
CA PRO A 37 11.79 18.11 2.48
C PRO A 37 12.34 16.71 2.77
N TYR A 38 11.70 15.96 3.66
CA TYR A 38 12.21 14.66 4.12
C TYR A 38 11.73 13.51 3.22
N PRO A 39 12.63 12.57 2.85
CA PRO A 39 12.32 11.38 2.03
C PRO A 39 11.21 10.50 2.63
N ASP A 40 10.95 10.61 3.94
CA ASP A 40 9.89 9.88 4.65
C ASP A 40 8.48 10.20 4.11
N ASN A 41 8.23 11.45 3.69
CA ASN A 41 6.95 11.84 3.08
C ASN A 41 6.81 11.27 1.66
N ALA A 42 7.88 11.28 0.87
CA ALA A 42 7.85 10.73 -0.48
C ALA A 42 7.61 9.21 -0.45
N LEU A 43 8.24 8.49 0.49
CA LEU A 43 8.00 7.05 0.69
C LEU A 43 6.56 6.76 1.15
N ASN A 44 5.98 7.60 2.01
CA ASN A 44 4.60 7.43 2.45
C ASN A 44 3.60 7.65 1.30
N ILE A 45 3.79 8.68 0.48
CA ILE A 45 2.97 8.93 -0.72
C ILE A 45 3.10 7.79 -1.72
N LEU A 46 4.33 7.26 -1.89
CA LEU A 46 4.58 6.15 -2.80
C LEU A 46 3.89 4.85 -2.33
N LYS A 47 3.95 4.55 -1.04
CA LYS A 47 3.22 3.41 -0.43
C LYS A 47 1.71 3.56 -0.57
N GLU A 48 1.18 4.77 -0.39
CA GLU A 48 -0.24 5.05 -0.55
C GLU A 48 -0.71 4.74 -1.98
N ARG A 49 0.04 5.18 -3.00
CA ARG A 49 -0.31 4.92 -4.42
C ARG A 49 -0.19 3.46 -4.82
N TYR A 50 0.82 2.75 -4.31
CA TYR A 50 0.95 1.31 -4.52
C TYR A 50 -0.21 0.55 -3.88
N ALA A 51 -0.59 0.93 -2.66
CA ALA A 51 -1.73 0.34 -1.99
C ALA A 51 -3.03 0.60 -2.79
N LYS A 52 -3.23 1.83 -3.28
CA LYS A 52 -4.37 2.17 -4.16
C LYS A 52 -4.38 1.39 -5.48
N GLY A 53 -3.28 0.74 -5.86
CA GLY A 53 -3.14 0.04 -7.14
C GLY A 53 -2.93 1.00 -8.32
N GLU A 54 -2.58 2.25 -8.06
CA GLU A 54 -2.31 3.27 -9.08
C GLU A 54 -0.94 3.08 -9.75
N ILE A 55 -0.03 2.35 -9.09
CA ILE A 55 1.32 2.03 -9.58
C ILE A 55 1.59 0.53 -9.43
N SER A 56 2.30 -0.04 -10.41
CA SER A 56 2.73 -1.44 -10.32
C SER A 56 3.85 -1.62 -9.31
N LYS A 57 4.10 -2.87 -8.91
CA LYS A 57 5.21 -3.22 -8.02
C LYS A 57 6.56 -2.80 -8.59
N GLU A 58 6.74 -2.92 -9.91
CA GLU A 58 7.98 -2.48 -10.57
C GLU A 58 8.21 -0.97 -10.42
N ASP A 59 7.16 -0.16 -10.58
CA ASP A 59 7.24 1.29 -10.45
C ASP A 59 7.51 1.72 -9.00
N PHE A 60 6.88 1.04 -8.04
CA PHE A 60 7.12 1.25 -6.61
C PHE A 60 8.59 1.01 -6.24
N ASP A 61 9.18 -0.11 -6.67
CA ASP A 61 10.57 -0.43 -6.33
C ASP A 61 11.55 0.57 -6.95
N ARG A 62 11.31 1.03 -8.19
CA ARG A 62 12.14 2.06 -8.84
C ARG A 62 12.12 3.39 -8.09
N MET A 63 10.94 3.91 -7.78
CA MET A 63 10.79 5.19 -7.06
C MET A 63 11.31 5.09 -5.62
N LYS A 64 11.15 3.93 -4.96
CA LYS A 64 11.70 3.71 -3.62
C LYS A 64 13.23 3.75 -3.63
N GLN A 65 13.87 3.14 -4.64
CA GLN A 65 15.33 3.20 -4.78
C GLN A 65 15.81 4.63 -5.07
N ASP A 66 15.09 5.37 -5.89
CA ASP A 66 15.40 6.77 -6.21
C ASP A 66 15.33 7.69 -4.98
N ILE A 67 14.37 7.45 -4.08
CA ILE A 67 14.22 8.22 -2.82
C ILE A 67 15.28 7.85 -1.76
N LEU A 68 15.81 6.62 -1.81
CA LEU A 68 16.84 6.13 -0.88
C LEU A 68 18.26 6.51 -1.31
N ASN A 69 18.43 7.02 -2.53
CA ASN A 69 19.71 7.36 -3.15
C ASN A 69 20.00 8.85 -3.04
#